data_AF-A0A060YQ78-F1
#
_entry.id   AF-A0A060YQ78-F1
#
_cell.length_a   1.000
_cell.length_b   1.000
_cell.length_c   1.000
_cell.angle_alpha   90.00
_cell.angle_beta   90.00
_cell.angle_gamma   90.00
#
_symmetry.space_group_name_H-M   'P 1'
#
loop_
_entity.id
_entity.type
_entity.pdbx_description
1 polymer ?
#
loop_
_entity_poly.entity_id
_entity_poly.type
_entity_poly.pdbx_seq_one_letter_code
_entity_poly.pdbx_strand_id
1 'polypeptide(L)'
;MSQRTLLVVFVTAVYVWNCQPTNGENTEISPGICSSKDIRNNVTNLRSLENCTVIEGHLKIILMFKTKPEDFRGLSYPKLTVVTDFLLLFRVYGMESLKDLFPNLTVIRGNNLFFNYALVFFEMLQFRDIGLHSLMNITRGVVRIEKNPNLCYLSTLDWSKILDTVEDNYIVANKNDRECGDVCPGAAKGKTTCQQTTINGLFNERCWTHKHCQRSKSLGSYLVHPLFNQDVPMMSEDLFYKGDLWFLVISLYDGRSVCI
;
A
#
# COMPACT_ATOMS: atom_id res chain seq x y z
N MET A 1 -2.75 -67.20 0.60
CA MET A 1 -3.03 -65.76 0.76
C MET A 1 -4.51 -65.64 1.11
N SER A 2 -4.82 -65.23 2.34
CA SER A 2 -6.15 -65.38 2.96
C SER A 2 -7.17 -64.39 2.38
N GLN A 3 -8.44 -64.81 2.27
CA GLN A 3 -9.59 -64.01 1.83
C GLN A 3 -9.78 -62.73 2.67
N ARG A 4 -9.21 -62.70 3.89
CA ARG A 4 -9.15 -61.51 4.76
C ARG A 4 -8.18 -60.43 4.26
N THR A 5 -7.07 -60.82 3.62
CA THR A 5 -6.09 -59.88 3.05
C THR A 5 -6.65 -59.19 1.80
N LEU A 6 -7.48 -59.89 1.00
CA LEU A 6 -8.16 -59.30 -0.14
C LEU A 6 -9.19 -58.22 0.28
N LEU A 7 -9.97 -58.49 1.33
CA LEU A 7 -10.98 -57.55 1.84
C LEU A 7 -10.36 -56.24 2.36
N VAL A 8 -9.20 -56.32 3.02
CA VAL A 8 -8.48 -55.13 3.50
C VAL A 8 -7.97 -54.28 2.33
N VAL A 9 -7.43 -54.90 1.28
CA VAL A 9 -6.95 -54.19 0.07
C VAL A 9 -8.12 -53.52 -0.67
N PHE A 10 -9.29 -54.18 -0.72
CA PHE A 10 -10.49 -53.59 -1.33
C PHE A 10 -11.07 -52.43 -0.51
N VAL A 11 -11.05 -52.48 0.83
CA VAL A 11 -11.55 -51.38 1.68
C VAL A 11 -10.63 -50.17 1.64
N THR A 12 -9.31 -50.35 1.53
CA THR A 12 -8.35 -49.22 1.37
C THR A 12 -8.40 -48.60 -0.02
N ALA A 13 -8.78 -49.34 -1.06
CA ALA A 13 -8.89 -48.83 -2.43
C ALA A 13 -10.18 -48.02 -2.69
N VAL A 14 -11.21 -48.17 -1.86
CA VAL A 14 -12.49 -47.43 -2.00
C VAL A 14 -12.42 -46.00 -1.42
N TYR A 15 -11.42 -45.69 -0.58
CA TYR A 15 -11.18 -44.31 -0.10
C TYR A 15 -10.26 -43.48 -1.00
N VAL A 16 -9.98 -43.93 -2.22
CA VAL A 16 -9.18 -43.19 -3.21
C VAL A 16 -10.02 -42.94 -4.46
N TRP A 17 -10.95 -42.00 -4.35
CA TRP A 17 -11.64 -41.27 -5.43
C TRP A 17 -12.46 -40.16 -4.76
N ASN A 18 -12.39 -38.85 -5.07
CA ASN A 18 -11.84 -38.11 -6.20
C ASN A 18 -11.42 -36.71 -5.72
N CYS A 19 -10.15 -36.31 -5.93
CA CYS A 19 -9.84 -34.89 -6.16
C CYS A 19 -9.86 -34.69 -7.67
N GLN A 20 -11.02 -34.35 -8.22
CA GLN A 20 -11.09 -33.84 -9.58
C GLN A 20 -10.58 -32.39 -9.57
N PRO A 21 -9.77 -31.98 -10.56
CA PRO A 21 -9.49 -30.57 -10.75
C PRO A 21 -10.80 -29.92 -11.18
N THR A 22 -11.34 -29.00 -10.36
CA THR A 22 -12.35 -28.08 -10.85
C THR A 22 -11.71 -27.26 -11.95
N ASN A 23 -12.06 -27.58 -13.19
CA ASN A 23 -11.92 -26.67 -14.32
C ASN A 23 -12.45 -25.31 -13.87
N GLY A 24 -11.60 -24.30 -13.91
CA GLY A 24 -11.94 -22.98 -13.42
C GLY A 24 -13.12 -22.39 -14.17
N GLU A 25 -14.02 -21.76 -13.42
CA GLU A 25 -14.43 -20.37 -13.63
C GLU A 25 -15.17 -19.93 -12.35
N ASN A 26 -15.02 -18.65 -11.99
CA ASN A 26 -15.42 -17.98 -10.74
C ASN A 26 -14.33 -17.92 -9.66
N THR A 27 -13.13 -17.45 -10.03
CA THR A 27 -12.39 -16.57 -9.11
C THR A 27 -13.29 -15.36 -8.82
N GLU A 28 -14.01 -15.39 -7.71
CA GLU A 28 -14.41 -14.14 -7.05
C GLU A 28 -13.13 -13.44 -6.63
N ILE A 29 -12.54 -12.67 -7.56
CA ILE A 29 -11.63 -11.60 -7.22
C ILE A 29 -12.43 -10.75 -6.24
N SER A 30 -12.06 -10.78 -4.96
CA SER A 30 -12.83 -10.09 -3.92
C SER A 30 -13.13 -8.66 -4.40
N PRO A 31 -14.38 -8.21 -4.29
CA PRO A 31 -14.80 -6.96 -4.92
C PRO A 31 -13.87 -5.82 -4.51
N GLY A 32 -13.20 -5.23 -5.49
CA GLY A 32 -12.27 -4.12 -5.30
C GLY A 32 -10.79 -4.47 -5.11
N ILE A 33 -10.41 -5.75 -5.16
CA ILE A 33 -9.00 -6.14 -5.27
C ILE A 33 -8.60 -6.18 -6.75
N CYS A 34 -7.51 -5.51 -7.07
CA CYS A 34 -6.96 -5.45 -8.42
C CYS A 34 -5.52 -5.94 -8.41
N SER A 35 -5.12 -6.69 -9.44
CA SER A 35 -3.69 -7.01 -9.66
C SER A 35 -2.90 -5.74 -10.05
N SER A 36 -1.58 -5.89 -10.12
CA SER A 36 -0.65 -4.86 -10.61
C SER A 36 -1.16 -4.11 -11.84
N LYS A 37 -0.99 -2.78 -11.84
CA LYS A 37 -1.40 -1.89 -12.94
C LYS A 37 -0.17 -1.20 -13.52
N ASP A 38 0.05 -1.38 -14.81
CA ASP A 38 1.05 -0.65 -15.60
C ASP A 38 0.32 0.15 -16.69
N ILE A 39 0.15 1.44 -16.45
CA ILE A 39 -0.70 2.34 -17.24
C ILE A 39 0.21 3.26 -18.04
N ARG A 40 0.10 3.18 -19.37
CA ARG A 40 0.98 3.91 -20.30
C ARG A 40 0.23 4.64 -21.40
N ASN A 41 0.95 5.57 -22.05
CA ASN A 41 0.61 6.24 -23.30
C ASN A 41 -0.60 7.20 -23.26
N ASN A 42 -1.77 6.72 -22.79
CA ASN A 42 -3.04 7.45 -22.86
C ASN A 42 -3.73 7.48 -21.49
N VAL A 43 -4.26 8.64 -21.15
CA VAL A 43 -5.03 8.89 -19.91
C VAL A 43 -6.24 7.97 -19.77
N THR A 44 -6.86 7.56 -20.87
CA THR A 44 -8.07 6.71 -20.85
C THR A 44 -7.81 5.35 -20.19
N ASN A 45 -6.56 4.88 -20.18
CA ASN A 45 -6.19 3.62 -19.53
C ASN A 45 -6.30 3.68 -17.99
N LEU A 46 -6.35 4.88 -17.41
CA LEU A 46 -6.61 5.08 -15.98
C LEU A 46 -7.96 4.52 -15.54
N ARG A 47 -8.94 4.39 -16.46
CA ARG A 47 -10.25 3.75 -16.19
C ARG A 47 -10.13 2.34 -15.59
N SER A 48 -8.99 1.66 -15.82
CA SER A 48 -8.71 0.36 -15.21
C SER A 48 -8.59 0.38 -13.67
N LEU A 49 -8.62 1.58 -13.05
CA LEU A 49 -8.62 1.83 -11.61
C LEU A 49 -10.01 2.09 -11.00
N GLU A 50 -11.06 2.26 -11.82
CA GLU A 50 -12.41 2.72 -11.38
C GLU A 50 -12.98 1.95 -10.18
N ASN A 51 -12.74 0.64 -10.14
CA ASN A 51 -13.25 -0.24 -9.11
C ASN A 51 -12.17 -0.78 -8.17
N CYS A 52 -10.93 -0.30 -8.27
CA CYS A 52 -9.85 -0.77 -7.41
C CYS A 52 -9.86 -0.06 -6.06
N THR A 53 -10.07 -0.82 -4.99
CA THR A 53 -9.86 -0.39 -3.61
C THR A 53 -8.47 -0.73 -3.12
N VAL A 54 -8.01 -1.94 -3.44
CA VAL A 54 -6.67 -2.42 -3.12
C VAL A 54 -5.99 -2.87 -4.41
N ILE A 55 -4.75 -2.44 -4.62
CA ILE A 55 -3.87 -3.02 -5.64
C ILE A 55 -2.94 -4.03 -4.96
N GLU A 56 -3.18 -5.31 -5.23
CA GLU A 56 -2.28 -6.42 -4.94
C GLU A 56 -1.21 -6.50 -6.02
N GLY A 57 -0.09 -5.82 -5.77
CA GLY A 57 0.93 -5.50 -6.75
C GLY A 57 1.36 -4.04 -6.69
N HIS A 58 1.95 -3.60 -7.81
CA HIS A 58 2.42 -2.24 -8.01
C HIS A 58 1.47 -1.41 -8.86
N LEU A 59 1.53 -0.09 -8.70
CA LEU A 59 0.89 0.88 -9.58
C LEU A 59 1.96 1.71 -10.30
N LYS A 60 2.06 1.54 -11.61
CA LYS A 60 2.90 2.34 -12.50
C LYS A 60 2.01 3.17 -13.41
N ILE A 61 2.27 4.48 -13.48
CA ILE A 61 1.68 5.37 -14.48
C ILE A 61 2.84 6.08 -15.15
N ILE A 62 3.15 5.67 -16.38
CA ILE A 62 4.40 6.08 -17.03
C ILE A 62 4.23 6.39 -18.51
N LEU A 63 5.13 7.20 -19.07
CA LEU A 63 5.27 7.42 -20.51
C LEU A 63 3.97 7.95 -21.17
N MET A 64 3.39 9.01 -20.60
CA MET A 64 2.27 9.74 -21.19
C MET A 64 2.75 11.09 -21.70
N PHE A 65 3.24 11.11 -22.95
CA PHE A 65 3.88 12.30 -23.53
C PHE A 65 2.91 13.26 -24.21
N LYS A 66 1.72 12.77 -24.58
CA LYS A 66 0.74 13.52 -25.39
C LYS A 66 -0.41 14.10 -24.56
N THR A 67 -0.42 13.85 -23.26
CA THR A 67 -1.45 14.29 -22.33
C THR A 67 -1.22 15.74 -21.90
N LYS A 68 -2.32 16.45 -21.63
CA LYS A 68 -2.37 17.85 -21.20
C LYS A 68 -3.10 17.97 -19.85
N PRO A 69 -2.97 19.08 -19.12
CA PRO A 69 -3.67 19.25 -17.85
C PRO A 69 -5.18 19.02 -17.93
N GLU A 70 -5.80 19.40 -19.04
CA GLU A 70 -7.24 19.23 -19.31
C GLU A 70 -7.65 17.76 -19.28
N ASP A 71 -6.78 16.85 -19.70
CA ASP A 71 -7.05 15.41 -19.78
C ASP A 71 -7.18 14.78 -18.38
N PHE A 72 -6.58 15.39 -17.35
CA PHE A 72 -6.67 14.93 -15.96
C PHE A 72 -7.78 15.61 -15.17
N ARG A 73 -8.38 16.69 -15.70
CA ARG A 73 -9.44 17.43 -14.99
C ARG A 73 -10.67 16.53 -14.84
N GLY A 74 -11.16 16.42 -13.61
CA GLY A 74 -12.35 15.62 -13.29
C GLY A 74 -12.07 14.12 -13.16
N LEU A 75 -10.85 13.63 -13.42
CA LEU A 75 -10.49 12.25 -13.13
C LEU A 75 -10.24 12.06 -11.64
N SER A 76 -10.91 11.06 -11.07
CA SER A 76 -10.76 10.70 -9.66
C SER A 76 -10.98 9.20 -9.46
N TYR A 77 -10.10 8.57 -8.68
CA TYR A 77 -10.18 7.17 -8.28
C TYR A 77 -10.26 7.07 -6.76
N PRO A 78 -11.36 7.56 -6.13
CA PRO A 78 -11.45 7.70 -4.68
C PRO A 78 -11.58 6.36 -3.95
N LYS A 79 -11.88 5.27 -4.65
CA LYS A 79 -11.94 3.93 -4.04
C LYS A 79 -10.55 3.43 -3.67
N LEU A 80 -9.49 3.85 -4.38
CA LEU A 80 -8.14 3.35 -4.18
C LEU A 80 -7.60 3.83 -2.83
N THR A 81 -7.35 2.88 -1.93
CA THR A 81 -6.88 3.14 -0.56
C THR A 81 -5.53 2.51 -0.27
N VAL A 82 -5.19 1.40 -0.92
CA VAL A 82 -3.96 0.66 -0.64
C VAL A 82 -3.26 0.19 -1.91
N VAL A 83 -1.94 0.36 -1.96
CA VAL A 83 -1.04 -0.32 -2.89
C VAL A 83 -0.10 -1.20 -2.08
N THR A 84 -0.01 -2.48 -2.40
CA THR A 84 0.76 -3.45 -1.60
C THR A 84 2.25 -3.44 -1.90
N ASP A 85 2.65 -3.15 -3.15
CA ASP A 85 4.07 -3.01 -3.51
C ASP A 85 4.49 -1.54 -3.50
N PHE A 86 4.62 -0.92 -4.67
CA PHE A 86 5.10 0.44 -4.85
C PHE A 86 4.23 1.25 -5.82
N LEU A 87 4.31 2.56 -5.70
CA LEU A 87 3.73 3.54 -6.63
C LEU A 87 4.84 4.25 -7.40
N LEU A 88 4.75 4.23 -8.73
CA LEU A 88 5.73 4.86 -9.62
C LEU A 88 5.03 5.75 -10.66
N LEU A 89 5.42 7.02 -10.70
CA LEU A 89 5.08 7.97 -11.76
C LEU A 89 6.35 8.39 -12.49
N PHE A 90 6.33 8.27 -13.83
CA PHE A 90 7.48 8.62 -14.66
C PHE A 90 7.06 9.21 -16.00
N ARG A 91 7.47 10.45 -16.29
CA ARG A 91 7.19 11.15 -17.56
C ARG A 91 5.70 11.11 -17.95
N VAL A 92 4.86 11.60 -17.04
CA VAL A 92 3.42 11.81 -17.30
C VAL A 92 3.18 13.30 -17.46
N TYR A 93 3.04 13.75 -18.70
CA TYR A 93 2.85 15.17 -19.03
C TYR A 93 1.40 15.58 -18.74
N GLY A 94 1.20 16.85 -18.40
CA GLY A 94 -0.10 17.40 -18.01
C GLY A 94 -0.54 17.12 -16.57
N MET A 95 0.03 16.12 -15.88
CA MET A 95 -0.35 15.84 -14.49
C MET A 95 0.24 16.86 -13.52
N GLU A 96 -0.63 17.62 -12.84
CA GLU A 96 -0.21 18.69 -11.91
C GLU A 96 -0.25 18.28 -10.43
N SER A 97 -1.12 17.35 -10.04
CA SER A 97 -1.29 16.90 -8.65
C SER A 97 -2.01 15.55 -8.58
N LEU A 98 -1.78 14.77 -7.52
CA LEU A 98 -2.55 13.54 -7.25
C LEU A 98 -3.74 13.76 -6.31
N LYS A 99 -3.96 14.99 -5.81
CA LYS A 99 -4.98 15.28 -4.79
C LYS A 99 -6.39 14.85 -5.20
N ASP A 100 -6.73 15.06 -6.47
CA ASP A 100 -8.05 14.72 -7.01
C ASP A 100 -8.04 13.29 -7.56
N LEU A 101 -6.89 12.80 -8.02
CA LEU A 101 -6.74 11.48 -8.63
C LEU A 101 -6.80 10.34 -7.60
N PHE A 102 -6.05 10.47 -6.50
CA PHE A 102 -5.95 9.47 -5.43
C PHE A 102 -6.24 10.10 -4.05
N PRO A 103 -7.45 10.65 -3.83
CA PRO A 103 -7.75 11.40 -2.62
C PRO A 103 -7.69 10.54 -1.35
N ASN A 104 -7.92 9.23 -1.46
CA ASN A 104 -8.02 8.31 -0.32
C ASN A 104 -6.88 7.28 -0.23
N LEU A 105 -5.83 7.39 -1.07
CA LEU A 105 -4.69 6.49 -0.98
C LEU A 105 -4.00 6.70 0.38
N THR A 106 -4.11 5.69 1.25
CA THR A 106 -3.76 5.80 2.67
C THR A 106 -2.49 5.03 3.01
N VAL A 107 -2.26 3.89 2.36
CA VAL A 107 -1.13 3.00 2.67
C VAL A 107 -0.43 2.52 1.41
N ILE A 108 0.91 2.54 1.44
CA ILE A 108 1.77 1.80 0.52
C ILE A 108 2.56 0.79 1.35
N ARG A 109 2.35 -0.51 1.17
CA ARG A 109 2.97 -1.51 2.05
C ARG A 109 4.45 -1.77 1.73
N GLY A 110 4.86 -1.73 0.46
CA GLY A 110 6.26 -2.00 0.11
C GLY A 110 6.65 -3.47 0.23
N ASN A 111 5.71 -4.39 -0.01
CA ASN A 111 5.99 -5.83 -0.05
C ASN A 111 7.09 -6.13 -1.07
N ASN A 112 6.92 -5.62 -2.29
CA ASN A 112 7.98 -5.47 -3.29
C ASN A 112 8.30 -3.99 -3.53
N LEU A 113 9.54 -3.72 -3.96
CA LEU A 113 10.05 -2.36 -4.15
C LEU A 113 10.58 -2.18 -5.57
N PHE A 114 10.54 -0.94 -6.06
CA PHE A 114 11.28 -0.56 -7.25
C PHE A 114 12.70 -0.19 -6.83
N PHE A 115 13.64 -1.13 -6.97
CA PHE A 115 14.92 -1.12 -6.25
C PHE A 115 14.68 -1.14 -4.73
N ASN A 116 14.94 -0.04 -4.03
CA ASN A 116 14.66 0.15 -2.61
C ASN A 116 13.48 1.11 -2.34
N TYR A 117 12.81 1.61 -3.39
CA TYR A 117 11.78 2.64 -3.27
C TYR A 117 10.37 2.06 -3.29
N ALA A 118 9.53 2.53 -2.36
CA ALA A 118 8.08 2.25 -2.34
C ALA A 118 7.27 3.35 -3.04
N LEU A 119 7.83 4.55 -3.14
CA LEU A 119 7.23 5.69 -3.82
C LEU A 119 8.26 6.35 -4.73
N VAL A 120 7.97 6.47 -6.01
CA VAL A 120 8.87 7.05 -7.01
C VAL A 120 8.13 8.06 -7.87
N PHE A 121 8.51 9.33 -7.79
CA PHE A 121 8.06 10.38 -8.71
C PHE A 121 9.27 10.97 -9.43
N PHE A 122 9.40 10.65 -10.71
CA PHE A 122 10.60 10.95 -11.48
C PHE A 122 10.27 11.63 -12.81
N GLU A 123 10.94 12.75 -13.11
CA GLU A 123 10.77 13.49 -14.37
C GLU A 123 9.31 13.87 -14.68
N MET A 124 8.56 14.28 -13.66
CA MET A 124 7.18 14.75 -13.78
C MET A 124 7.17 16.27 -14.01
N LEU A 125 7.32 16.67 -15.28
CA LEU A 125 7.63 18.05 -15.67
C LEU A 125 6.60 19.12 -15.22
N GLN A 126 5.31 18.77 -15.15
CA GLN A 126 4.24 19.71 -14.80
C GLN A 126 3.68 19.50 -13.39
N PHE A 127 4.29 18.61 -12.61
CA PHE A 127 3.85 18.26 -11.26
C PHE A 127 4.16 19.39 -10.30
N ARG A 128 3.12 19.95 -9.66
CA ARG A 128 3.20 21.15 -8.80
C ARG A 128 3.17 20.82 -7.33
N ASP A 129 2.37 19.84 -6.94
CA ASP A 129 2.26 19.33 -5.58
C ASP A 129 1.96 17.82 -5.60
N ILE A 130 2.44 17.09 -4.58
CA ILE A 130 2.19 15.63 -4.51
C ILE A 130 0.71 15.35 -4.29
N GLY A 131 0.08 16.06 -3.36
CA GLY A 131 -1.37 15.99 -3.15
C GLY A 131 -1.91 14.72 -2.49
N LEU A 132 -1.07 13.75 -2.11
CA LEU A 132 -1.46 12.50 -1.42
C LEU A 132 -1.85 12.72 0.04
N HIS A 133 -2.87 13.55 0.26
CA HIS A 133 -3.23 14.08 1.57
C HIS A 133 -3.79 13.06 2.57
N SER A 134 -4.22 11.90 2.08
CA SER A 134 -4.64 10.78 2.92
C SER A 134 -3.53 9.77 3.22
N LEU A 135 -2.33 9.92 2.65
CA LEU A 135 -1.23 8.97 2.85
C LEU A 135 -0.73 9.06 4.30
N MET A 136 -0.97 7.98 5.06
CA MET A 136 -0.64 7.88 6.48
C MET A 136 0.57 6.98 6.73
N ASN A 137 0.83 6.01 5.86
CA ASN A 137 1.95 5.10 6.07
C ASN A 137 2.54 4.54 4.77
N ILE A 138 3.87 4.55 4.72
CA ILE A 138 4.66 3.67 3.85
C ILE A 138 5.32 2.66 4.79
N THR A 139 4.94 1.39 4.72
CA THR A 139 5.35 0.39 5.73
C THR A 139 6.79 -0.07 5.51
N ARG A 140 7.20 -0.28 4.26
CA ARG A 140 8.56 -0.70 3.89
C ARG A 140 9.03 0.05 2.65
N GLY A 141 10.32 0.35 2.61
CA GLY A 141 10.97 1.05 1.50
C GLY A 141 10.96 2.57 1.66
N VAL A 142 11.73 3.24 0.82
CA VAL A 142 12.00 4.68 0.91
C VAL A 142 11.34 5.45 -0.23
N VAL A 143 11.42 6.79 -0.17
CA VAL A 143 10.82 7.69 -1.15
C VAL A 143 11.90 8.23 -2.10
N ARG A 144 11.61 8.20 -3.40
CA ARG A 144 12.41 8.88 -4.44
C ARG A 144 11.56 9.92 -5.16
N ILE A 145 11.94 11.19 -5.02
CA ILE A 145 11.30 12.30 -5.71
C ILE A 145 12.39 13.11 -6.38
N GLU A 146 12.52 12.97 -7.69
CA GLU A 146 13.68 13.50 -8.40
C GLU A 146 13.31 14.11 -9.76
N LYS A 147 14.00 15.21 -10.12
CA LYS A 147 13.86 15.87 -11.42
C LYS A 147 12.43 16.34 -11.73
N ASN A 148 11.72 16.84 -10.73
CA ASN A 148 10.39 17.43 -10.90
C ASN A 148 10.52 18.98 -10.78
N PRO A 149 10.80 19.69 -11.90
CA PRO A 149 11.24 21.08 -11.86
C PRO A 149 10.19 22.08 -11.38
N ASN A 150 8.92 21.70 -11.37
CA ASN A 150 7.79 22.54 -10.93
C ASN A 150 7.23 22.14 -9.56
N LEU A 151 7.80 21.12 -8.92
CA LEU A 151 7.25 20.52 -7.70
C LEU A 151 7.62 21.33 -6.45
N CYS A 152 6.61 21.87 -5.78
CA CYS A 152 6.68 22.55 -4.49
C CYS A 152 6.00 21.71 -3.38
N TYR A 153 5.79 22.31 -2.20
CA TYR A 153 5.24 21.66 -1.00
C TYR A 153 6.08 20.50 -0.46
N LEU A 154 7.37 20.41 -0.82
CA LEU A 154 8.24 19.36 -0.30
C LEU A 154 8.75 19.68 1.12
N SER A 155 9.02 20.96 1.41
CA SER A 155 9.50 21.43 2.72
C SER A 155 8.41 21.44 3.80
N THR A 156 7.13 21.48 3.37
CA THR A 156 5.96 21.41 4.24
C THR A 156 5.56 19.99 4.62
N LEU A 157 6.27 18.96 4.12
CA LEU A 157 6.00 17.55 4.43
C LEU A 157 6.99 16.99 5.45
N ASP A 158 6.44 16.43 6.53
CA ASP A 158 7.17 15.67 7.53
C ASP A 158 7.10 14.17 7.23
N TRP A 159 8.09 13.68 6.49
CA TRP A 159 8.18 12.25 6.11
C TRP A 159 8.31 11.31 7.32
N SER A 160 8.80 11.80 8.47
CA SER A 160 8.89 11.00 9.71
C SER A 160 7.53 10.60 10.27
N LYS A 161 6.45 11.25 9.80
CA LYS A 161 5.07 10.89 10.16
C LYS A 161 4.49 9.78 9.28
N ILE A 162 5.15 9.46 8.18
CA ILE A 162 4.67 8.50 7.16
C ILE A 162 5.55 7.25 7.13
N LEU A 163 6.87 7.44 7.18
CA LEU A 163 7.90 6.39 7.16
C LEU A 163 8.54 6.25 8.54
N ASP A 164 9.02 5.05 8.85
CA ASP A 164 9.74 4.79 10.10
C ASP A 164 11.22 5.21 10.00
N THR A 165 11.79 5.18 8.80
CA THR A 165 13.16 5.63 8.48
C THR A 165 13.13 6.63 7.32
N VAL A 166 13.79 7.77 7.46
CA VAL A 166 13.75 8.88 6.48
C VAL A 166 15.10 9.22 5.87
N GLU A 167 16.17 8.69 6.44
CA GLU A 167 17.56 9.01 6.14
C GLU A 167 17.95 8.63 4.71
N ASP A 168 17.32 7.56 4.20
CA ASP A 168 17.55 6.98 2.88
C ASP A 168 16.62 7.56 1.79
N ASN A 169 15.78 8.55 2.13
CA ASN A 169 14.94 9.22 1.14
C ASN A 169 15.80 10.02 0.15
N TYR A 170 15.52 9.87 -1.14
CA TYR A 170 16.24 10.55 -2.21
C TYR A 170 15.35 11.61 -2.85
N ILE A 171 15.42 12.85 -2.33
CA ILE A 171 14.59 13.98 -2.77
C ILE A 171 15.51 15.11 -3.26
N VAL A 172 15.79 15.15 -4.56
CA VAL A 172 16.77 16.07 -5.15
C VAL A 172 16.34 16.58 -6.53
N ALA A 173 16.96 17.65 -7.01
CA ALA A 173 16.71 18.20 -8.34
C ALA A 173 15.23 18.54 -8.62
N ASN A 174 14.49 18.93 -7.59
CA ASN A 174 13.13 19.47 -7.71
C ASN A 174 13.18 21.01 -7.70
N LYS A 175 12.03 21.69 -7.72
CA LYS A 175 11.98 23.15 -7.62
C LYS A 175 12.67 23.62 -6.32
N ASN A 176 13.39 24.72 -6.40
CA ASN A 176 14.02 25.32 -5.23
C ASN A 176 12.95 25.82 -4.26
N ASP A 177 13.01 25.38 -3.00
CA ASP A 177 12.07 25.74 -1.93
C ASP A 177 11.92 27.27 -1.77
N ARG A 178 13.00 28.04 -1.98
CA ARG A 178 12.95 29.51 -1.90
C ARG A 178 12.13 30.17 -3.01
N GLU A 179 11.92 29.46 -4.11
CA GLU A 179 11.05 29.91 -5.20
C GLU A 179 9.62 29.40 -5.04
N CYS A 180 9.38 28.52 -4.06
CA CYS A 180 8.06 28.04 -3.72
C CYS A 180 7.39 29.04 -2.77
N GLY A 181 6.18 29.48 -3.14
CA GLY A 181 5.30 30.25 -2.27
C GLY A 181 4.38 29.34 -1.48
N ASP A 182 4.95 28.37 -0.75
CA ASP A 182 4.17 27.35 -0.05
C ASP A 182 3.41 27.97 1.12
N VAL A 183 2.08 27.93 1.05
CA VAL A 183 1.18 28.50 2.05
C VAL A 183 0.20 27.42 2.50
N CYS A 184 0.28 27.02 3.76
CA CYS A 184 -0.63 26.04 4.33
C CYS A 184 -2.03 26.63 4.63
N PRO A 185 -3.06 25.78 4.73
CA PRO A 185 -4.41 26.18 5.09
C PRO A 185 -4.46 27.10 6.33
N GLY A 186 -5.15 28.23 6.21
CA GLY A 186 -5.37 29.18 7.31
C GLY A 186 -4.28 30.25 7.46
N ALA A 187 -3.06 30.02 6.97
CA ALA A 187 -1.96 30.98 7.11
C ALA A 187 -2.27 32.36 6.52
N ALA A 188 -2.92 32.42 5.34
CA ALA A 188 -3.36 33.68 4.72
C ALA A 188 -4.40 34.46 5.54
N LYS A 189 -5.05 33.81 6.51
CA LYS A 189 -6.00 34.43 7.46
C LYS A 189 -5.37 34.67 8.84
N GLY A 190 -4.04 34.51 8.97
CA GLY A 190 -3.33 34.60 10.24
C GLY A 190 -3.69 33.47 11.23
N LYS A 191 -4.19 32.33 10.74
CA LYS A 191 -4.61 31.19 11.58
C LYS A 191 -3.73 29.98 11.33
N THR A 192 -3.12 29.46 12.38
CA THR A 192 -2.46 28.16 12.36
C THR A 192 -3.54 27.07 12.40
N THR A 193 -3.77 26.41 11.27
CA THR A 193 -4.81 25.36 11.16
C THR A 193 -4.17 23.99 11.09
N CYS A 194 -2.98 23.89 10.51
CA CYS A 194 -2.28 22.63 10.37
C CYS A 194 -1.40 22.34 11.57
N GLN A 195 -1.13 21.06 11.80
CA GLN A 195 -0.15 20.65 12.79
C GLN A 195 1.23 21.21 12.40
N GLN A 196 1.98 21.64 13.42
CA GLN A 196 3.36 22.09 13.26
C GLN A 196 4.30 21.02 13.82
N THR A 197 5.42 20.79 13.15
CA THR A 197 6.49 19.92 13.64
C THR A 197 7.84 20.57 13.38
N THR A 198 8.91 20.06 14.00
CA THR A 198 10.27 20.54 13.77
C THR A 198 11.02 19.58 12.84
N ILE A 199 11.50 20.08 11.71
CA ILE A 199 12.37 19.35 10.78
C ILE A 199 13.66 20.16 10.65
N ASN A 200 14.81 19.56 10.94
CA ASN A 200 16.13 20.22 10.88
C ASN A 200 16.18 21.55 11.66
N GLY A 201 15.52 21.60 12.83
CA GLY A 201 15.44 22.81 13.67
C GLY A 201 14.41 23.86 13.22
N LEU A 202 13.73 23.65 12.08
CA LEU A 202 12.70 24.56 11.56
C LEU A 202 11.31 24.10 11.96
N PHE A 203 10.63 24.93 12.75
CA PHE A 203 9.26 24.71 13.21
C PHE A 203 8.26 25.37 12.27
N ASN A 204 7.54 24.56 11.48
CA ASN A 204 6.62 25.03 10.43
C ASN A 204 5.33 24.21 10.41
N GLU A 205 4.26 24.79 9.85
CA GLU A 205 3.02 24.08 9.53
C GLU A 205 3.26 22.98 8.49
N ARG A 206 2.53 21.87 8.62
CA ARG A 206 2.65 20.72 7.75
C ARG A 206 1.43 20.56 6.86
N CYS A 207 1.64 20.60 5.55
CA CYS A 207 0.57 20.52 4.57
C CYS A 207 1.04 19.86 3.27
N TRP A 208 0.10 19.18 2.61
CA TRP A 208 0.28 18.61 1.28
C TRP A 208 0.02 19.61 0.16
N THR A 209 -0.89 20.55 0.41
CA THR A 209 -1.29 21.63 -0.50
C THR A 209 -1.82 22.82 0.31
N HIS A 210 -2.11 23.94 -0.36
CA HIS A 210 -2.82 25.09 0.24
C HIS A 210 -4.22 24.79 0.81
N LYS A 211 -4.79 23.60 0.55
CA LYS A 211 -6.11 23.17 1.06
C LYS A 211 -6.06 22.00 2.03
N HIS A 212 -4.97 21.24 2.06
CA HIS A 212 -4.90 19.99 2.81
C HIS A 212 -3.70 19.99 3.77
N CYS A 213 -3.99 19.96 5.08
CA CYS A 213 -2.97 19.74 6.10
C CYS A 213 -2.42 18.31 6.03
N GLN A 214 -1.18 18.12 6.47
CA GLN A 214 -0.62 16.80 6.68
C GLN A 214 -1.18 16.24 7.99
N ARG A 215 -1.73 15.03 7.92
CA ARG A 215 -2.20 14.30 9.09
C ARG A 215 -1.01 13.57 9.72
N SER A 216 -0.82 13.69 11.02
CA SER A 216 0.15 12.87 11.75
C SER A 216 -0.51 11.57 12.17
N LYS A 217 0.26 10.46 12.17
CA LYS A 217 -0.06 9.33 13.04
C LYS A 217 -0.16 9.88 14.47
N SER A 218 -1.29 9.70 15.14
CA SER A 218 -1.38 10.00 16.57
C SER A 218 -0.45 9.05 17.31
N LEU A 219 0.58 9.56 17.99
CA LEU A 219 1.45 8.77 18.88
C LEU A 219 0.69 8.11 20.06
N GLY A 220 -0.61 8.34 20.20
CA GLY A 220 -1.47 7.83 21.28
C GLY A 220 -2.06 6.43 21.10
N SER A 221 -1.62 5.63 20.13
CA SER A 221 -2.09 4.23 19.98
C SER A 221 -0.98 3.18 19.89
N TYR A 222 0.29 3.57 20.11
CA TYR A 222 1.43 2.63 20.20
C TYR A 222 2.14 2.64 21.57
N LEU A 223 1.59 3.31 22.57
CA LEU A 223 1.97 3.15 23.98
C LEU A 223 0.86 2.45 24.75
N VAL A 224 0.42 1.31 24.24
CA VAL A 224 0.11 0.18 25.11
C VAL A 224 1.23 -0.80 24.85
N HIS A 225 2.30 -0.72 25.66
CA HIS A 225 2.95 -1.95 26.05
C HIS A 225 1.81 -2.83 26.58
N PRO A 226 1.49 -3.99 26.00
CA PRO A 226 1.00 -5.02 26.86
C PRO A 226 2.20 -5.33 27.76
N LEU A 227 2.04 -5.04 29.05
CA LEU A 227 2.50 -6.01 30.02
C LEU A 227 1.76 -7.31 29.67
N PHE A 228 2.26 -8.03 28.67
CA PHE A 228 1.97 -9.44 28.55
C PHE A 228 2.74 -10.06 29.71
N ASN A 229 1.99 -10.21 30.80
CA ASN A 229 2.21 -11.25 31.78
C ASN A 229 2.88 -12.45 31.09
N GLN A 230 4.02 -12.86 31.65
CA GLN A 230 4.35 -14.27 31.70
C GLN A 230 3.08 -15.02 32.09
N ASP A 231 2.66 -15.94 31.22
CA ASP A 231 1.66 -17.00 31.37
C ASP A 231 0.76 -17.09 30.12
N VAL A 232 1.33 -17.54 29.00
CA VAL A 232 0.56 -18.19 27.94
C VAL A 232 0.72 -19.70 28.15
N PRO A 233 -0.30 -20.42 28.65
CA PRO A 233 -0.29 -21.87 28.59
C PRO A 233 -0.60 -22.32 27.16
N MET A 234 0.34 -23.06 26.58
CA MET A 234 0.14 -24.30 25.83
C MET A 234 -0.94 -24.29 24.71
N MET A 235 -0.48 -24.33 23.45
CA MET A 235 -1.19 -25.09 22.41
C MET A 235 -1.40 -26.52 22.93
N SER A 236 -2.61 -27.07 22.85
CA SER A 236 -2.80 -28.50 23.02
C SER A 236 -2.37 -29.19 21.73
N GLU A 237 -1.13 -29.66 21.70
CA GLU A 237 -0.70 -30.65 20.72
C GLU A 237 -1.17 -32.02 21.21
N ASP A 238 -2.25 -32.53 20.62
CA ASP A 238 -2.70 -33.89 20.90
C ASP A 238 -2.05 -34.83 19.88
N LEU A 239 -1.09 -35.63 20.35
CA LEU A 239 -0.58 -36.78 19.61
C LEU A 239 -1.60 -37.90 19.67
N PHE A 240 -2.24 -38.17 18.53
CA PHE A 240 -3.24 -39.23 18.45
C PHE A 240 -2.59 -40.52 17.97
N TYR A 241 -2.61 -41.55 18.82
CA TYR A 241 -2.13 -42.89 18.49
C TYR A 241 -3.27 -43.74 17.92
N LYS A 242 -3.12 -44.23 16.69
CA LYS A 242 -4.09 -45.15 16.08
C LYS A 242 -3.38 -46.24 15.31
N GLY A 243 -3.18 -47.39 15.97
CA GLY A 243 -2.27 -48.42 15.46
C GLY A 243 -0.80 -47.98 15.58
N ASP A 244 0.13 -48.60 14.86
CA ASP A 244 1.59 -48.33 14.98
C ASP A 244 2.08 -47.00 14.35
N LEU A 245 1.19 -46.02 14.19
CA LEU A 245 1.49 -44.71 13.58
C LEU A 245 0.98 -43.57 14.46
N TRP A 246 1.80 -42.52 14.55
CA TRP A 246 1.51 -41.27 15.26
C TRP A 246 1.07 -40.19 14.29
N PHE A 247 0.01 -39.46 14.63
CA PHE A 247 -0.48 -38.32 13.84
C PHE A 247 -0.45 -37.04 14.68
N LEU A 248 -0.07 -35.93 14.05
CA LEU A 248 -0.10 -34.61 14.67
C LEU A 248 -1.43 -33.94 14.29
N VAL A 249 -2.26 -33.64 15.28
CA VAL A 249 -3.53 -32.94 15.08
C VAL A 249 -3.39 -31.50 15.53
N ILE A 250 -3.59 -30.56 14.61
CA ILE A 250 -3.60 -29.13 14.89
C ILE A 250 -5.04 -28.63 14.78
N SER A 251 -5.62 -28.24 15.91
CA SER A 251 -6.94 -27.60 15.96
C SER A 251 -6.81 -26.09 15.77
N LEU A 252 -7.52 -25.55 14.78
CA LEU A 252 -7.57 -24.11 14.52
C LEU A 252 -8.77 -23.48 15.24
N TYR A 253 -8.65 -22.19 15.57
CA TYR A 253 -9.65 -21.43 16.31
C TYR A 253 -11.02 -21.30 15.61
N ASP A 254 -11.14 -21.71 14.35
CA ASP A 254 -12.42 -21.73 13.60
C ASP A 254 -13.16 -23.08 13.69
N GLY A 255 -12.65 -24.01 14.51
CA GLY A 255 -13.24 -25.33 14.72
C GLY A 255 -12.85 -26.37 13.67
N ARG A 256 -12.00 -26.03 12.69
CA ARG A 256 -11.42 -27.01 11.75
C ARG A 256 -10.15 -27.62 12.35
N SER A 257 -9.90 -28.89 12.02
CA SER A 257 -8.70 -29.61 12.44
C SER A 257 -7.92 -30.08 11.22
N VAL A 258 -6.59 -29.96 11.28
CA VAL A 258 -5.66 -30.41 10.25
C VAL A 258 -4.84 -31.58 10.82
N CYS A 259 -4.76 -32.68 10.07
CA CYS A 259 -3.94 -33.84 10.42
C CYS A 259 -2.70 -33.87 9.52
N ILE A 260 -1.52 -34.00 10.12
CA ILE A 260 -0.22 -34.15 9.46
C ILE A 260 0.38 -35.50 9.82
#